data_AF-A0A0A9ZAU2-F1
#
_entry.id   AF-A0A0A9ZAU2-F1
#
_cell.length_a   1.000
_cell.length_b   1.000
_cell.length_c   1.000
_cell.angle_alpha   90.00
_cell.angle_beta   90.00
_cell.angle_gamma   90.00
#
_symmetry.space_group_name_H-M   'P 1'
#
loop_
_entity.id
_entity.type
_entity.pdbx_description
1 polymer ?
#
loop_
_entity_poly.entity_id
_entity_poly.type
_entity_poly.pdbx_seq_one_letter_code
_entity_poly.pdbx_strand_id
1 'polypeptide(L)'
;MTNNSASLKRRKGQAKDQSKSKKSEPQVDVHADEIRDSRFSEPLPTFPKQRVWTRIVVVLGTLIVVYFTSSQDKIVNLAKVKDSVNNRKQDVKCSQDYLDEVSEFKGCIPSSCGRVVMDHVVTTEEADLLLDLAKRGLSMGGGSGGASILDLHSGALSKGDVFVDLYSSFNVSELFTLEDFAVYIRVRRKIQEAVAMNFKLQADKLYLTKPTFFHVSPQQSL
;
A
#
# COMPACT_ATOMS: atom_id res chain seq x y z
N MET A 1 4.33 -21.68 40.47
CA MET A 1 5.64 -21.88 41.13
C MET A 1 6.69 -21.81 40.03
N THR A 2 7.73 -20.97 40.03
CA THR A 2 8.19 -19.89 40.94
C THR A 2 8.52 -18.65 40.08
N ASN A 3 8.10 -17.41 40.38
CA ASN A 3 8.37 -16.49 41.51
C ASN A 3 9.77 -15.84 41.56
N ASN A 4 9.76 -14.52 41.87
CA ASN A 4 10.84 -13.61 42.27
C ASN A 4 11.85 -13.10 41.19
N SER A 5 12.37 -11.87 41.30
CA SER A 5 11.82 -10.62 41.90
C SER A 5 12.69 -9.41 41.53
N ALA A 6 12.14 -8.18 41.57
CA ALA A 6 12.87 -6.95 41.29
C ALA A 6 13.52 -6.33 42.55
N SER A 7 14.59 -5.54 42.39
CA SER A 7 15.12 -4.69 43.46
C SER A 7 15.88 -3.47 42.93
N LEU A 8 15.53 -2.27 43.40
CA LEU A 8 16.28 -1.03 43.13
C LEU A 8 17.36 -0.83 44.21
N LYS A 9 18.51 -0.23 43.83
CA LYS A 9 19.47 0.33 44.80
C LYS A 9 19.82 1.78 44.49
N ARG A 10 19.27 2.69 45.32
CA ARG A 10 19.82 4.04 45.53
C ARG A 10 21.15 3.94 46.30
N ARG A 11 22.06 4.88 46.05
CA ARG A 11 23.06 5.34 47.04
C ARG A 11 23.16 6.87 46.98
N LYS A 12 23.42 7.52 48.11
CA LYS A 12 23.31 8.98 48.26
C LYS A 12 24.42 9.51 49.17
N GLY A 13 25.28 10.35 48.58
CA GLY A 13 26.02 11.44 49.24
C GLY A 13 27.07 11.12 50.32
N GLN A 14 28.24 11.75 50.16
CA GLN A 14 28.84 12.58 51.21
C GLN A 14 29.74 13.65 50.55
N ALA A 15 30.10 14.70 51.29
CA ALA A 15 30.83 15.86 50.78
C ALA A 15 31.59 16.57 51.92
N LYS A 16 32.44 17.54 51.54
CA LYS A 16 33.27 18.42 52.41
C LYS A 16 34.57 17.77 52.96
N ASP A 17 35.60 18.55 53.34
CA ASP A 17 35.64 20.02 53.55
C ASP A 17 37.00 20.71 53.27
N GLN A 18 36.94 22.04 53.08
CA GLN A 18 37.94 23.11 53.39
C GLN A 18 39.43 22.96 52.94
N SER A 19 40.23 24.01 52.70
CA SER A 19 40.13 25.48 52.86
C SER A 19 41.05 26.16 51.78
N LYS A 20 41.59 27.40 51.79
CA LYS A 20 41.68 28.50 52.78
C LYS A 20 41.83 29.90 52.12
N SER A 21 40.82 30.75 52.32
CA SER A 21 40.79 32.24 52.41
C SER A 21 42.02 33.12 52.02
N LYS A 22 41.75 34.20 51.26
CA LYS A 22 41.92 35.60 51.73
C LYS A 22 41.01 36.58 50.97
N LYS A 23 40.67 37.73 51.59
CA LYS A 23 39.84 38.82 51.04
C LYS A 23 40.47 40.18 51.37
N SER A 24 40.40 41.14 50.44
CA SER A 24 40.60 42.57 50.70
C SER A 24 39.83 43.43 49.68
N GLU A 25 39.25 44.52 50.16
CA GLU A 25 38.54 45.60 49.46
C GLU A 25 38.92 46.93 50.15
N PRO A 26 38.65 48.12 49.58
CA PRO A 26 38.30 48.44 48.19
C PRO A 26 39.25 49.48 47.57
N GLN A 27 39.07 49.80 46.28
CA GLN A 27 39.35 51.15 45.79
C GLN A 27 38.32 51.52 44.70
N VAL A 28 37.86 52.77 44.74
CA VAL A 28 36.90 53.33 43.78
C VAL A 28 37.68 54.31 42.91
N ASP A 29 37.71 54.06 41.60
CA ASP A 29 38.19 55.02 40.62
C ASP A 29 37.14 55.21 39.52
N VAL A 30 36.92 56.48 39.16
CA VAL A 30 35.82 56.90 38.29
C VAL A 30 36.32 57.09 36.86
N HIS A 31 36.25 56.03 36.06
CA HIS A 31 36.22 56.13 34.60
C HIS A 31 35.49 54.91 34.01
N ALA A 32 34.16 54.97 34.02
CA ALA A 32 33.27 54.01 33.39
C ALA A 32 32.38 54.72 32.37
N ASP A 33 33.03 55.33 31.37
CA ASP A 33 32.37 55.89 30.19
C ASP A 33 33.21 55.62 28.94
N GLU A 34 32.52 55.53 27.80
CA GLU A 34 33.01 55.20 26.45
C GLU A 34 33.55 53.78 26.15
N ILE A 35 33.45 53.43 24.86
CA ILE A 35 33.93 52.21 24.17
C ILE A 35 33.45 50.84 24.73
N ARG A 36 32.14 50.57 24.62
CA ARG A 36 31.71 49.21 24.20
C ARG A 36 30.40 49.11 23.40
N ASP A 37 30.20 50.03 22.47
CA ASP A 37 29.27 49.85 21.34
C ASP A 37 30.03 49.44 20.06
N SER A 38 29.28 49.07 19.02
CA SER A 38 29.66 48.63 17.67
C SER A 38 30.00 47.15 17.47
N ARG A 39 29.42 46.62 16.37
CA ARG A 39 29.80 45.40 15.62
C ARG A 39 29.28 44.03 16.10
N PHE A 40 27.96 43.89 16.30
CA PHE A 40 27.18 42.91 15.49
C PHE A 40 25.66 43.21 15.43
N SER A 41 25.29 44.38 14.92
CA SER A 41 23.89 44.76 14.68
C SER A 41 23.77 45.77 13.54
N GLU A 42 24.06 45.34 12.31
CA GLU A 42 23.73 46.13 11.13
C GLU A 42 22.20 46.34 11.05
N PRO A 43 21.71 47.56 10.82
CA PRO A 43 20.28 47.81 10.71
C PRO A 43 19.74 47.12 9.45
N LEU A 44 18.91 46.09 9.64
CA LEU A 44 18.23 45.37 8.56
C LEU A 44 17.55 46.38 7.62
N PRO A 45 17.76 46.31 6.29
CA PRO A 45 17.31 47.36 5.37
C PRO A 45 15.78 47.50 5.37
N THR A 46 15.29 48.58 5.99
CA THR A 46 13.86 48.85 6.21
C THR A 46 13.22 49.47 4.98
N PHE A 47 12.87 48.65 3.99
CA PHE A 47 12.12 49.10 2.83
C PHE A 47 10.68 49.53 3.19
N PRO A 48 10.10 50.55 2.51
CA PRO A 48 8.72 50.95 2.76
C PRO A 48 7.75 49.77 2.53
N LYS A 49 6.80 49.59 3.46
CA LYS A 49 5.87 48.45 3.52
C LYS A 49 6.53 47.06 3.69
N GLN A 50 7.72 46.96 4.32
CA GLN A 50 8.41 45.70 4.64
C GLN A 50 7.47 44.58 5.14
N ARG A 51 6.59 44.87 6.11
CA ARG A 51 5.60 43.90 6.65
C ARG A 51 4.64 43.30 5.60
N VAL A 52 4.36 44.03 4.52
CA VAL A 52 3.54 43.56 3.39
C VAL A 52 4.37 42.69 2.45
N TRP A 53 5.58 43.13 2.11
CA TRP A 53 6.52 42.35 1.30
C TRP A 53 6.88 41.00 1.91
N THR A 54 7.18 40.94 3.21
CA THR A 54 7.44 39.66 3.90
C THR A 54 6.23 38.72 3.84
N ARG A 55 5.01 39.25 3.98
CA ARG A 55 3.78 38.45 3.84
C ARG A 55 3.60 37.92 2.42
N ILE A 56 3.83 38.75 1.39
CA ILE A 56 3.76 38.34 -0.02
C ILE A 56 4.77 37.23 -0.33
N VAL A 57 6.02 37.38 0.09
CA VAL A 57 7.08 36.38 -0.12
C VAL A 57 6.78 35.07 0.61
N VAL A 58 6.28 35.12 1.85
CA VAL A 58 5.86 33.92 2.59
C VAL A 58 4.68 33.22 1.90
N VAL A 59 3.65 33.97 1.49
CA VAL A 59 2.47 33.38 0.80
C VAL A 59 2.86 32.75 -0.53
N LEU A 60 3.65 33.44 -1.37
CA LEU A 60 4.17 32.87 -2.62
C LEU A 60 5.03 31.64 -2.37
N GLY A 61 5.93 31.68 -1.37
CA GLY A 61 6.74 30.53 -0.96
C GLY A 61 5.88 29.33 -0.55
N THR A 62 4.84 29.54 0.27
CA THR A 62 3.92 28.45 0.66
C THR A 62 3.10 27.92 -0.51
N LEU A 63 2.65 28.78 -1.43
CA LEU A 63 1.91 28.35 -2.63
C LEU A 63 2.79 27.51 -3.56
N ILE A 64 4.04 27.92 -3.78
CA ILE A 64 5.03 27.18 -4.57
C ILE A 64 5.33 25.82 -3.92
N VAL A 65 5.57 25.77 -2.61
CA VAL A 65 5.82 24.51 -1.89
C VAL A 65 4.59 23.59 -1.95
N VAL A 66 3.36 24.12 -1.76
CA VAL A 66 2.13 23.32 -1.86
C VAL A 66 1.92 22.81 -3.28
N TYR A 67 2.19 23.60 -4.32
CA TYR A 67 2.12 23.16 -5.72
C TYR A 67 3.07 21.99 -5.98
N PHE A 68 4.36 22.14 -5.71
CA PHE A 68 5.36 21.09 -5.95
C PHE A 68 5.21 19.84 -5.05
N THR A 69 4.67 19.97 -3.84
CA THR A 69 4.40 18.81 -2.96
C THR A 69 3.03 18.16 -3.19
N SER A 70 2.08 18.86 -3.83
CA SER A 70 0.78 18.28 -4.20
C SER A 70 0.84 17.44 -5.49
N SER A 71 1.81 17.69 -6.36
CA SER A 71 2.02 16.90 -7.60
C SER A 71 2.85 15.62 -7.41
N GLN A 72 3.22 15.27 -6.17
CA GLN A 72 3.85 13.97 -5.88
C GLN A 72 2.77 12.92 -5.65
N ASP A 73 2.77 11.84 -6.45
CA ASP A 73 1.86 10.72 -6.30
C ASP A 73 2.03 10.04 -4.94
N LYS A 74 1.02 10.22 -4.08
CA LYS A 74 1.00 9.65 -2.74
C LYS A 74 0.65 8.17 -2.83
N ILE A 75 1.67 7.32 -2.85
CA ILE A 75 1.51 5.85 -2.78
C ILE A 75 0.81 5.49 -1.46
N VAL A 76 -0.48 5.15 -1.55
CA VAL A 76 -1.28 4.69 -0.40
C VAL A 76 -1.17 3.17 -0.31
N ASN A 77 -0.55 2.68 0.77
CA ASN A 77 -0.51 1.25 1.06
C ASN A 77 -1.92 0.77 1.47
N LEU A 78 -2.61 0.05 0.58
CA LEU A 78 -3.99 -0.37 0.80
C LEU A 78 -4.12 -1.42 1.92
N ALA A 79 -3.21 -2.38 2.00
CA ALA A 79 -3.09 -3.34 3.12
C ALA A 79 -1.65 -3.86 3.25
N LYS A 80 -1.29 -4.42 4.40
CA LYS A 80 -0.04 -5.18 4.61
C LYS A 80 -0.33 -6.66 4.77
N VAL A 81 0.64 -7.51 4.45
CA VAL A 81 0.59 -8.99 4.60
C VAL A 81 0.34 -9.47 6.05
N LYS A 82 0.46 -8.59 7.06
CA LYS A 82 0.18 -8.88 8.47
C LYS A 82 -1.11 -8.24 8.99
N ASP A 83 -1.82 -7.49 8.16
CA ASP A 83 -3.14 -6.94 8.50
C ASP A 83 -4.19 -8.05 8.26
N SER A 84 -5.32 -8.00 8.97
CA SER A 84 -6.54 -8.75 8.61
C SER A 84 -7.64 -7.74 8.30
N VAL A 85 -8.13 -7.75 7.06
CA VAL A 85 -8.91 -6.67 6.45
C VAL A 85 -10.22 -7.24 5.91
N ASN A 86 -11.28 -7.18 6.73
CA ASN A 86 -12.60 -7.73 6.37
C ASN A 86 -13.15 -7.13 5.07
N ASN A 87 -13.06 -5.81 4.93
CA ASN A 87 -13.25 -5.09 3.66
C ASN A 87 -12.62 -3.70 3.77
N ARG A 88 -11.77 -3.35 2.81
CA ARG A 88 -11.24 -1.98 2.63
C ARG A 88 -11.27 -1.61 1.15
N LYS A 89 -12.09 -0.62 0.82
CA LYS A 89 -12.19 -0.02 -0.51
C LYS A 89 -11.46 1.32 -0.56
N GLN A 90 -10.80 1.57 -1.69
CA GLN A 90 -10.31 2.87 -2.11
C GLN A 90 -10.97 3.19 -3.46
N ASP A 91 -11.90 4.14 -3.49
CA ASP A 91 -12.49 4.61 -4.75
C ASP A 91 -11.41 5.29 -5.62
N VAL A 92 -11.49 5.09 -6.94
CA VAL A 92 -10.61 5.73 -7.92
C VAL A 92 -11.44 6.34 -9.05
N LYS A 93 -10.93 7.38 -9.69
CA LYS A 93 -11.55 7.89 -10.91
C LYS A 93 -11.43 6.82 -12.01
N CYS A 94 -12.53 6.52 -12.71
CA CYS A 94 -12.49 5.71 -13.92
C CYS A 94 -11.67 6.41 -15.02
N SER A 95 -10.99 5.65 -15.89
CA SER A 95 -10.42 6.18 -17.13
C SER A 95 -11.54 6.62 -18.09
N GLN A 96 -11.22 7.51 -19.03
CA GLN A 96 -12.20 7.96 -20.02
C GLN A 96 -12.52 6.83 -21.00
N ASP A 97 -11.49 6.17 -21.51
CA ASP A 97 -11.55 5.01 -22.41
C ASP A 97 -12.53 3.94 -21.90
N TYR A 98 -12.48 3.64 -20.60
CA TYR A 98 -13.41 2.71 -19.94
C TYR A 98 -14.86 3.22 -19.93
N LEU A 99 -15.08 4.51 -19.68
CA LEU A 99 -16.42 5.10 -19.68
C LEU A 99 -17.02 5.15 -21.10
N ASP A 100 -16.17 5.34 -22.10
CA ASP A 100 -16.55 5.34 -23.51
C ASP A 100 -16.94 3.91 -23.95
N GLU A 101 -16.11 2.89 -23.67
CA GLU A 101 -16.42 1.47 -23.90
C GLU A 101 -17.74 1.03 -23.25
N VAL A 102 -17.92 1.26 -21.94
CA VAL A 102 -19.12 0.79 -21.24
C VAL A 102 -20.39 1.56 -21.59
N SER A 103 -20.29 2.70 -22.28
CA SER A 103 -21.46 3.48 -22.73
C SER A 103 -22.37 2.67 -23.68
N GLU A 104 -21.80 1.72 -24.41
CA GLU A 104 -22.50 0.81 -25.31
C GLU A 104 -23.25 -0.31 -24.53
N PHE A 105 -22.69 -0.78 -23.41
CA PHE A 105 -23.10 -2.00 -22.69
C PHE A 105 -24.02 -1.74 -21.49
N LYS A 106 -25.26 -1.33 -21.78
CA LYS A 106 -26.28 -1.02 -20.77
C LYS A 106 -26.57 -2.20 -19.83
N GLY A 107 -26.29 -2.01 -18.54
CA GLY A 107 -26.73 -2.90 -17.45
C GLY A 107 -25.66 -3.81 -16.84
N CYS A 108 -24.42 -3.77 -17.30
CA CYS A 108 -23.28 -4.48 -16.68
C CYS A 108 -22.15 -3.53 -16.24
N ILE A 109 -22.50 -2.32 -15.78
CA ILE A 109 -21.57 -1.24 -15.48
C ILE A 109 -21.50 -1.03 -13.95
N PRO A 110 -20.31 -1.04 -13.32
CA PRO A 110 -20.16 -0.79 -11.89
C PRO A 110 -20.49 0.66 -11.55
N SER A 111 -21.15 0.90 -10.41
CA SER A 111 -21.55 2.26 -10.01
C SER A 111 -20.38 3.16 -9.55
N SER A 112 -19.15 2.64 -9.52
CA SER A 112 -17.93 3.32 -9.05
C SER A 112 -16.71 2.50 -9.45
N CYS A 113 -15.63 3.12 -9.92
CA CYS A 113 -14.33 2.46 -10.01
C CYS A 113 -13.63 2.48 -8.64
N GLY A 114 -12.87 1.44 -8.31
CA GLY A 114 -12.17 1.35 -7.02
C GLY A 114 -11.26 0.13 -6.90
N ARG A 115 -10.31 0.19 -5.96
CA ARG A 115 -9.50 -0.95 -5.51
C ARG A 115 -10.09 -1.47 -4.21
N VAL A 116 -10.19 -2.79 -4.06
CA VAL A 116 -10.78 -3.45 -2.88
C VAL A 116 -9.80 -4.51 -2.38
N VAL A 117 -9.63 -4.59 -1.06
CA VAL A 117 -8.96 -5.71 -0.38
C VAL A 117 -9.93 -6.29 0.64
N MET A 118 -10.07 -7.62 0.60
CA MET A 118 -10.91 -8.41 1.51
C MET A 118 -10.20 -9.73 1.81
N ASP A 119 -9.87 -9.96 3.07
CA ASP A 119 -9.46 -11.27 3.56
C ASP A 119 -10.69 -12.15 3.87
N HIS A 120 -10.48 -13.44 4.13
CA HIS A 120 -11.53 -14.42 4.51
C HIS A 120 -12.64 -14.68 3.45
N VAL A 121 -12.54 -14.10 2.25
CA VAL A 121 -13.40 -14.43 1.09
C VAL A 121 -13.19 -15.88 0.64
N VAL A 122 -11.97 -16.39 0.80
CA VAL A 122 -11.56 -17.79 0.63
C VAL A 122 -10.96 -18.21 1.97
N THR A 123 -11.29 -19.41 2.46
CA THR A 123 -10.68 -19.90 3.72
C THR A 123 -9.30 -20.52 3.45
N THR A 124 -8.52 -20.73 4.51
CA THR A 124 -7.22 -21.42 4.43
C THR A 124 -7.36 -22.82 3.81
N GLU A 125 -8.40 -23.56 4.18
CA GLU A 125 -8.65 -24.93 3.74
C GLU A 125 -9.09 -24.94 2.26
N GLU A 126 -9.92 -23.97 1.85
CA GLU A 126 -10.28 -23.79 0.44
C GLU A 126 -9.09 -23.38 -0.42
N ALA A 127 -8.16 -22.58 0.12
CA ALA A 127 -6.92 -22.20 -0.57
C ALA A 127 -5.94 -23.38 -0.71
N ASP A 128 -5.77 -24.20 0.32
CA ASP A 128 -4.92 -25.39 0.29
C ASP A 128 -5.46 -26.45 -0.69
N LEU A 129 -6.77 -26.68 -0.72
CA LEU A 129 -7.43 -27.59 -1.69
C LEU A 129 -7.27 -27.08 -3.13
N LEU A 130 -7.43 -25.76 -3.36
CA LEU A 130 -7.21 -25.16 -4.68
C LEU A 130 -5.74 -25.22 -5.11
N LEU A 131 -4.80 -25.06 -4.17
CA LEU A 131 -3.37 -25.20 -4.43
C LEU A 131 -3.00 -26.65 -4.82
N ASP A 132 -3.63 -27.64 -4.19
CA ASP A 132 -3.41 -29.06 -4.48
C ASP A 132 -4.01 -29.48 -5.83
N LEU A 133 -5.25 -29.05 -6.13
CA LEU A 133 -5.82 -29.17 -7.49
C LEU A 133 -4.94 -28.46 -8.54
N ALA A 134 -4.43 -27.26 -8.25
CA ALA A 134 -3.61 -26.51 -9.20
C ALA A 134 -2.31 -27.25 -9.53
N LYS A 135 -1.67 -27.89 -8.53
CA LYS A 135 -0.51 -28.76 -8.73
C LYS A 135 -0.85 -29.94 -9.64
N ARG A 136 -1.93 -30.69 -9.36
CA ARG A 136 -2.35 -31.85 -10.17
C ARG A 136 -2.67 -31.49 -11.62
N GLY A 137 -3.35 -30.36 -11.84
CA GLY A 137 -3.65 -29.88 -13.19
C GLY A 137 -2.40 -29.43 -13.95
N LEU A 138 -1.53 -28.65 -13.30
CA LEU A 138 -0.31 -28.14 -13.94
C LEU A 138 0.74 -29.23 -14.19
N SER A 139 0.78 -30.31 -13.40
CA SER A 139 1.70 -31.44 -13.65
C SER A 139 1.44 -32.22 -14.95
N MET A 140 0.29 -31.98 -15.59
CA MET A 140 -0.04 -32.58 -16.91
C MET A 140 0.37 -31.68 -18.10
N GLY A 141 0.74 -30.43 -17.81
CA GLY A 141 1.18 -29.43 -18.78
C GLY A 141 2.67 -29.13 -18.66
N GLY A 142 3.02 -27.87 -18.90
CA GLY A 142 4.40 -27.37 -18.91
C GLY A 142 4.69 -26.67 -20.22
N GLY A 143 4.98 -25.37 -20.17
CA GLY A 143 5.32 -24.57 -21.35
C GLY A 143 6.77 -24.78 -21.82
N SER A 144 7.01 -24.57 -23.12
CA SER A 144 8.35 -24.36 -23.68
C SER A 144 8.94 -22.99 -23.29
N GLY A 145 8.07 -22.01 -23.03
CA GLY A 145 8.40 -20.64 -22.67
C GLY A 145 8.30 -20.33 -21.17
N GLY A 146 7.42 -19.38 -20.83
CA GLY A 146 7.30 -18.82 -19.48
C GLY A 146 6.42 -19.62 -18.51
N ALA A 147 5.63 -18.91 -17.70
CA ALA A 147 4.73 -19.52 -16.73
C ALA A 147 3.70 -20.45 -17.41
N SER A 148 3.45 -21.61 -16.80
CA SER A 148 2.43 -22.55 -17.26
C SER A 148 1.03 -22.09 -16.83
N ILE A 149 0.05 -22.27 -17.70
CA ILE A 149 -1.31 -21.74 -17.60
C ILE A 149 -2.31 -22.90 -17.60
N LEU A 150 -3.30 -22.81 -16.70
CA LEU A 150 -4.42 -23.73 -16.56
C LEU A 150 -5.70 -22.93 -16.33
N ASP A 151 -6.72 -23.14 -17.16
CA ASP A 151 -8.08 -22.62 -16.98
C ASP A 151 -9.10 -23.76 -16.89
N LEU A 152 -9.57 -24.04 -15.68
CA LEU A 152 -10.60 -25.06 -15.41
C LEU A 152 -11.95 -24.73 -16.07
N HIS A 153 -12.24 -23.47 -16.40
CA HIS A 153 -13.53 -23.10 -16.98
C HIS A 153 -13.61 -23.35 -18.51
N SER A 154 -12.49 -23.29 -19.22
CA SER A 154 -12.41 -23.66 -20.64
C SER A 154 -11.78 -25.03 -20.90
N GLY A 155 -11.03 -25.57 -19.94
CA GLY A 155 -10.19 -26.75 -20.12
C GLY A 155 -8.77 -26.43 -20.64
N ALA A 156 -8.47 -25.17 -20.98
CA ALA A 156 -7.20 -24.82 -21.60
C ALA A 156 -6.00 -25.04 -20.65
N LEU A 157 -5.06 -25.88 -21.05
CA LEU A 157 -3.80 -26.17 -20.38
C LEU A 157 -2.62 -25.92 -21.34
N SER A 158 -1.62 -25.16 -20.93
CA SER A 158 -0.39 -24.95 -21.71
C SER A 158 0.50 -26.19 -21.69
N LYS A 159 0.88 -26.70 -22.86
CA LYS A 159 1.73 -27.89 -23.01
C LYS A 159 2.65 -27.73 -24.23
N GLY A 160 3.95 -27.55 -24.00
CA GLY A 160 4.89 -27.08 -25.02
C GLY A 160 4.53 -25.67 -25.49
N ASP A 161 4.53 -25.45 -26.80
CA ASP A 161 4.18 -24.19 -27.46
C ASP A 161 2.66 -24.00 -27.69
N VAL A 162 1.82 -24.95 -27.26
CA VAL A 162 0.38 -24.97 -27.57
C VAL A 162 -0.49 -25.05 -26.31
N PHE A 163 -1.77 -24.71 -26.46
CA PHE A 163 -2.81 -25.04 -25.50
C PHE A 163 -3.54 -26.31 -25.93
N VAL A 164 -3.77 -27.22 -24.98
CA VAL A 164 -4.59 -28.42 -25.16
C VAL A 164 -5.82 -28.33 -24.26
N ASP A 165 -6.92 -28.97 -24.67
CA ASP A 165 -8.07 -29.17 -23.79
C ASP A 165 -7.78 -30.32 -22.82
N LEU A 166 -7.68 -29.99 -21.53
CA LEU A 166 -7.50 -30.92 -20.42
C LEU A 166 -8.60 -31.99 -20.37
N TYR A 167 -9.85 -31.62 -20.67
CA TYR A 167 -11.01 -32.51 -20.57
C TYR A 167 -11.05 -33.56 -21.69
N SER A 168 -10.57 -33.23 -22.88
CA SER A 168 -10.45 -34.17 -24.00
C SER A 168 -9.12 -34.93 -24.05
N SER A 169 -8.03 -34.38 -23.47
CA SER A 169 -6.67 -34.91 -23.68
C SER A 169 -6.15 -35.83 -22.55
N PHE A 170 -6.84 -35.93 -21.42
CA PHE A 170 -6.40 -36.70 -20.24
C PHE A 170 -7.59 -37.33 -19.50
N ASN A 171 -7.35 -38.37 -18.70
CA ASN A 171 -8.39 -38.91 -17.83
C ASN A 171 -8.59 -37.99 -16.61
N VAL A 172 -9.45 -36.98 -16.75
CA VAL A 172 -9.68 -35.99 -15.68
C VAL A 172 -10.23 -36.62 -14.40
N SER A 173 -10.90 -37.78 -14.47
CA SER A 173 -11.35 -38.55 -13.29
C SER A 173 -10.22 -39.11 -12.43
N GLU A 174 -9.00 -39.21 -12.95
CA GLU A 174 -7.79 -39.56 -12.19
C GLU A 174 -7.09 -38.31 -11.61
N LEU A 175 -7.38 -37.12 -12.15
CA LEU A 175 -6.73 -35.86 -11.78
C LEU A 175 -7.55 -35.07 -10.75
N PHE A 176 -8.87 -35.01 -10.91
CA PHE A 176 -9.77 -34.21 -10.09
C PHE A 176 -11.00 -35.01 -9.65
N THR A 177 -11.39 -34.77 -8.40
CA THR A 177 -12.60 -35.31 -7.78
C THR A 177 -13.81 -34.39 -7.99
N LEU A 178 -15.02 -34.90 -7.74
CA LEU A 178 -16.23 -34.06 -7.67
C LEU A 178 -16.17 -33.02 -6.55
N GLU A 179 -15.41 -33.30 -5.47
CA GLU A 179 -15.21 -32.36 -4.37
C GLU A 179 -14.30 -31.19 -4.78
N ASP A 180 -13.22 -31.45 -5.52
CA ASP A 180 -12.34 -30.41 -6.06
C ASP A 180 -13.13 -29.39 -6.91
N PHE A 181 -13.98 -29.88 -7.82
CA PHE A 181 -14.86 -29.03 -8.62
C PHE A 181 -15.89 -28.28 -7.75
N ALA A 182 -16.45 -28.91 -6.73
CA ALA A 182 -17.39 -28.26 -5.80
C ALA A 182 -16.72 -27.13 -5.00
N VAL A 183 -15.46 -27.29 -4.59
CA VAL A 183 -14.64 -26.25 -3.95
C VAL A 183 -14.36 -25.11 -4.93
N TYR A 184 -13.89 -25.41 -6.14
CA TYR A 184 -13.64 -24.41 -7.18
C TYR A 184 -14.89 -23.57 -7.52
N ILE A 185 -16.03 -24.22 -7.75
CA ILE A 185 -17.30 -23.54 -8.03
C ILE A 185 -17.76 -22.68 -6.84
N ARG A 186 -17.61 -23.19 -5.61
CA ARG A 186 -17.95 -22.45 -4.38
C ARG A 186 -17.09 -21.21 -4.22
N VAL A 187 -15.77 -21.32 -4.35
CA VAL A 187 -14.82 -20.20 -4.23
C VAL A 187 -15.05 -19.17 -5.33
N ARG A 188 -15.21 -19.60 -6.58
CA ARG A 188 -15.57 -18.72 -7.69
C ARG A 188 -16.84 -17.92 -7.38
N ARG A 189 -17.89 -18.57 -6.85
CA ARG A 189 -19.13 -17.88 -6.46
C ARG A 189 -18.91 -16.86 -5.34
N LYS A 190 -18.14 -17.19 -4.28
CA LYS A 190 -17.81 -16.23 -3.21
C LYS A 190 -17.11 -14.97 -3.75
N ILE A 191 -16.15 -15.14 -4.67
CA ILE A 191 -15.44 -14.03 -5.31
C ILE A 191 -16.39 -13.20 -6.17
N GLN A 192 -17.24 -13.85 -6.97
CA GLN A 192 -18.25 -13.22 -7.83
C GLN A 192 -19.25 -12.39 -7.01
N GLU A 193 -19.69 -12.90 -5.86
CA GLU A 193 -20.56 -12.18 -4.91
C GLU A 193 -19.84 -11.02 -4.20
N ALA A 194 -18.59 -11.21 -3.77
CA ALA A 194 -17.78 -10.17 -3.15
C ALA A 194 -17.53 -8.98 -4.11
N VAL A 195 -17.24 -9.25 -5.38
CA VAL A 195 -17.15 -8.23 -6.44
C VAL A 195 -18.50 -7.55 -6.63
N ALA A 196 -19.59 -8.32 -6.77
CA ALA A 196 -20.93 -7.78 -6.98
C ALA A 196 -21.35 -6.77 -5.89
N MET A 197 -21.17 -7.14 -4.62
CA MET A 197 -21.51 -6.27 -3.47
C MET A 197 -20.70 -4.97 -3.44
N ASN A 198 -19.38 -5.02 -3.68
CA ASN A 198 -18.52 -3.83 -3.59
C ASN A 198 -18.72 -2.82 -4.73
N PHE A 199 -19.16 -3.29 -5.89
CA PHE A 199 -19.32 -2.47 -7.10
C PHE A 199 -20.79 -2.22 -7.51
N LYS A 200 -21.73 -2.72 -6.71
CA LYS A 200 -23.19 -2.63 -6.91
C LYS A 200 -23.65 -3.26 -8.23
N LEU A 201 -23.07 -4.40 -8.57
CA LEU A 201 -23.39 -5.20 -9.76
C LEU A 201 -24.38 -6.33 -9.42
N GLN A 202 -25.03 -6.86 -10.46
CA GLN A 202 -25.87 -8.05 -10.36
C GLN A 202 -24.99 -9.30 -10.53
N ALA A 203 -24.90 -10.13 -9.48
CA ALA A 203 -23.93 -11.23 -9.43
C ALA A 203 -24.17 -12.29 -10.53
N ASP A 204 -25.43 -12.51 -10.91
CA ASP A 204 -25.88 -13.36 -12.02
C ASP A 204 -25.40 -12.89 -13.41
N LYS A 205 -24.99 -11.62 -13.54
CA LYS A 205 -24.50 -10.99 -14.78
C LYS A 205 -22.99 -10.81 -14.83
N LEU A 206 -22.28 -11.23 -13.78
CA LEU A 206 -20.82 -11.33 -13.78
C LEU A 206 -20.37 -12.64 -14.43
N TYR A 207 -19.77 -12.53 -15.61
CA TYR A 207 -19.22 -13.66 -16.35
C TYR A 207 -17.68 -13.63 -16.34
N LEU A 208 -17.05 -14.80 -16.40
CA LEU A 208 -15.62 -14.89 -16.69
C LEU A 208 -15.42 -14.58 -18.18
N THR A 209 -14.49 -13.68 -18.49
CA THR A 209 -14.05 -13.42 -19.87
C THR A 209 -13.36 -14.66 -20.43
N LYS A 210 -13.59 -14.96 -21.71
CA LYS A 210 -12.91 -16.05 -22.43
C LYS A 210 -12.02 -15.49 -23.54
N PRO A 211 -10.72 -15.82 -23.61
CA PRO A 211 -9.94 -16.51 -22.57
C PRO A 211 -9.65 -15.60 -21.36
N THR A 212 -9.45 -16.19 -20.19
CA THR A 212 -9.12 -15.48 -18.94
C THR A 212 -7.72 -14.82 -18.97
N PHE A 213 -6.91 -15.13 -19.99
CA PHE A 213 -5.51 -14.73 -20.11
C PHE A 213 -5.24 -14.04 -21.46
N PHE A 214 -5.30 -12.71 -21.52
CA PHE A 214 -4.43 -11.88 -22.37
C PHE A 214 -4.45 -10.40 -21.90
N HIS A 215 -3.63 -10.10 -20.89
CA HIS A 215 -3.18 -8.73 -20.61
C HIS A 215 -1.67 -8.76 -20.37
N VAL A 216 -0.91 -8.79 -21.46
CA VAL A 216 0.53 -8.49 -21.39
C VAL A 216 0.64 -6.98 -21.15
N SER A 217 1.03 -6.59 -19.94
CA SER A 217 1.39 -5.19 -19.66
C SER A 217 2.44 -4.75 -20.67
N PRO A 218 2.25 -3.63 -21.41
CA PRO A 218 3.30 -3.12 -22.28
C PRO A 218 4.57 -2.91 -21.46
N GLN A 219 5.64 -3.61 -21.82
CA GLN A 219 6.95 -3.36 -21.23
C GLN A 219 7.32 -1.92 -21.57
N GLN A 220 7.40 -1.06 -20.56
CA GLN A 220 7.94 0.29 -20.74
C GLN A 220 9.42 0.15 -21.08
N SER A 221 9.73 0.21 -22.37
CA SER A 221 11.09 0.31 -22.88
C SER A 221 11.69 1.63 -22.42
N LEU A 222 12.73 1.53 -21.58
CA LEU A 222 13.68 2.61 -21.31
C LEU A 222 14.61 2.82 -22.52
#